data_AF-A0A444KAC3-F1
#
_entry.id   AF-A0A444KAC3-F1
#
_cell.length_a   1.000
_cell.length_b   1.000
_cell.length_c   1.000
_cell.angle_alpha   90.00
_cell.angle_beta   90.00
_cell.angle_gamma   90.00
#
_symmetry.space_group_name_H-M   'P 1'
#
loop_
_entity.id
_entity.type
_entity.pdbx_description
1 polymer ?
#
loop_
_entity_poly.entity_id
_entity_poly.type
_entity_poly.pdbx_seq_one_letter_code
_entity_poly.pdbx_strand_id
1 'polypeptide(L)' 'MQKRKDLTIDEAVRDPMIRLVMKADGIDPKAFERMLRQRAAKQAPDDEILPSFLQDSGSGRTRRLRHFAKPFVEACASW' A
#
# COMPACT_ATOMS: atom_id res chain seq x y z
N MET A 1 6.77 0.10 21.67
CA MET A 1 7.10 0.73 20.38
C MET A 1 6.12 1.86 20.14
N GLN A 2 6.59 3.11 20.06
CA GLN A 2 5.74 4.27 19.76
C GLN A 2 5.35 4.17 18.27
N LYS A 3 4.05 4.08 17.96
CA LYS A 3 3.60 4.09 16.56
C LYS A 3 4.07 5.41 15.95
N ARG A 4 4.97 5.35 14.97
CA ARG A 4 5.36 6.54 14.20
C ARG A 4 4.11 7.02 13.49
N LYS A 5 3.77 8.29 13.68
CA LYS A 5 2.66 8.90 12.94
C LYS A 5 3.19 9.20 11.55
N ASP A 6 2.60 8.56 10.55
CA ASP A 6 2.88 8.90 9.16
C ASP A 6 2.38 10.31 8.87
N LEU A 7 3.11 11.03 8.03
CA LEU A 7 2.74 12.37 7.60
C LEU A 7 1.51 12.29 6.70
N THR A 8 0.54 13.16 6.94
CA THR A 8 -0.55 13.39 5.98
C THR A 8 -0.02 14.03 4.70
N ILE A 9 -0.76 13.93 3.60
CA ILE A 9 -0.38 14.54 2.31
C ILE A 9 -0.14 16.05 2.50
N ASP A 10 -1.02 16.74 3.24
CA ASP A 10 -0.93 18.18 3.45
C ASP A 10 0.26 18.58 4.34
N GLU A 11 0.68 17.71 5.25
CA GLU A 11 1.89 17.89 6.05
C GLU A 11 3.13 17.65 5.20
N ALA A 12 3.15 16.59 4.38
CA ALA A 12 4.28 16.30 3.49
C ALA A 12 4.53 17.43 2.48
N VAL A 13 3.48 18.05 1.93
CA VAL A 13 3.60 19.18 0.99
C VAL A 13 4.12 20.44 1.68
N ARG A 14 3.81 20.63 2.98
CA ARG A 14 4.26 21.79 3.77
C ARG A 14 5.57 21.57 4.51
N ASP A 15 6.04 20.34 4.57
CA ASP A 15 7.27 19.97 5.25
C ASP A 15 8.48 20.74 4.65
N PRO A 16 9.28 21.44 5.47
CA PRO A 16 10.39 22.24 4.98
C PRO A 16 11.46 21.42 4.24
N MET A 17 11.73 20.18 4.67
CA MET A 17 12.73 19.34 4.04
C MET A 17 12.24 18.84 2.69
N ILE A 18 11.01 18.37 2.61
CA ILE A 18 10.40 17.93 1.34
C ILE A 18 10.35 19.09 0.35
N ARG A 19 9.94 20.29 0.77
CA ARG A 19 9.93 21.48 -0.11
C ARG A 19 11.31 21.87 -0.62
N LEU A 20 12.36 21.70 0.19
CA LEU A 20 13.73 21.97 -0.25
C LEU A 20 14.14 21.03 -1.39
N VAL A 21 13.87 19.74 -1.25
CA VAL A 21 14.16 18.73 -2.28
C VAL A 21 13.35 18.98 -3.55
N MET A 22 12.04 19.26 -3.41
CA MET A 22 11.20 19.57 -4.57
C MET A 22 11.70 20.78 -5.35
N LYS A 23 12.19 21.81 -4.64
CA LYS A 23 12.78 22.99 -5.28
C LYS A 23 14.08 22.64 -6.02
N ALA A 24 14.92 21.78 -5.43
CA ALA A 24 16.16 21.32 -6.06
C ALA A 24 15.87 20.54 -7.36
N ASP A 25 14.79 19.77 -7.38
CA ASP A 25 14.36 18.96 -8.52
C ASP A 25 13.43 19.69 -9.51
N GLY A 26 13.10 20.97 -9.24
CA GLY A 26 12.19 21.76 -10.10
C GLY A 26 10.73 21.27 -10.10
N ILE A 27 10.30 20.60 -9.03
CA ILE A 27 8.96 20.03 -8.89
C ILE A 27 7.99 21.09 -8.33
N ASP A 28 6.85 21.28 -9.01
CA ASP A 28 5.75 22.12 -8.51
C ASP A 28 5.03 21.44 -7.33
N PRO A 29 4.90 22.12 -6.16
CA PRO A 29 4.16 21.61 -5.02
C PRO A 29 2.72 21.17 -5.30
N LYS A 30 2.01 21.90 -6.16
CA LYS A 30 0.63 21.52 -6.52
C LYS A 30 0.58 20.25 -7.37
N ALA A 31 1.55 20.08 -8.26
CA ALA A 31 1.67 18.87 -9.06
C ALA A 31 2.00 17.64 -8.19
N PHE A 32 2.91 17.81 -7.22
CA PHE A 32 3.24 16.75 -6.25
C PHE A 32 2.06 16.36 -5.36
N GLU A 33 1.32 17.34 -4.82
CA GLU A 33 0.11 17.09 -4.05
C GLU A 33 -0.92 16.30 -4.88
N ARG A 34 -1.18 16.73 -6.12
CA ARG A 34 -2.12 16.05 -7.01
C ARG A 34 -1.69 14.60 -7.30
N MET A 35 -0.39 14.35 -7.49
CA MET A 35 0.15 13.01 -7.66
C MET A 35 -0.09 12.15 -6.40
N LEU A 36 0.16 12.67 -5.21
CA LEU A 36 -0.08 11.95 -3.95
C LEU A 36 -1.56 11.63 -3.77
N ARG A 37 -2.46 12.60 -3.99
CA ARG A 37 -3.91 12.38 -3.92
C ARG A 37 -4.38 11.33 -4.93
N GLN A 38 -3.87 11.36 -6.17
CA GLN A 38 -4.20 10.36 -7.18
C GLN A 38 -3.74 8.95 -6.78
N ARG A 39 -2.56 8.82 -6.16
CA ARG A 39 -2.08 7.53 -5.67
C ARG A 39 -2.88 7.05 -4.46
N ALA A 40 -3.23 7.94 -3.53
CA ALA A 40 -4.09 7.61 -2.41
C ALA A 40 -5.48 7.14 -2.88
N ALA A 41 -6.07 7.80 -3.89
CA ALA A 41 -7.33 7.39 -4.47
C ALA A 41 -7.28 6.00 -5.13
N LYS A 42 -6.13 5.58 -5.68
CA LYS A 42 -5.92 4.24 -6.22
C LYS A 42 -5.64 3.18 -5.14
N GLN A 43 -5.21 3.61 -3.96
CA GLN A 43 -4.88 2.75 -2.83
C GLN A 43 -6.03 2.60 -1.85
N ALA A 44 -6.97 3.54 -1.82
CA ALA A 44 -8.28 3.32 -1.22
C ALA A 44 -8.83 2.05 -1.88
N PRO A 45 -9.02 0.95 -1.13
CA PRO A 45 -9.77 -0.17 -1.65
C PRO A 45 -11.12 0.36 -2.12
N ASP A 46 -11.72 -0.24 -3.13
CA ASP A 46 -13.15 -0.12 -3.36
C ASP A 46 -13.89 -0.71 -2.13
N ASP A 47 -13.86 -0.01 -0.99
CA ASP A 47 -14.53 -0.35 0.27
C ASP A 47 -16.05 -0.05 0.18
N GLU A 48 -16.62 -0.19 -1.02
CA GLU A 48 -18.04 -0.50 -1.21
C GLU A 48 -18.27 -1.97 -1.62
N ILE A 49 -17.33 -2.86 -1.31
CA ILE A 49 -17.65 -4.28 -1.17
C ILE A 49 -17.43 -4.65 0.29
N LEU A 50 -18.43 -4.32 1.12
CA LEU A 50 -18.68 -5.02 2.37
C LEU A 50 -18.57 -6.53 2.10
N PRO A 51 -17.67 -7.29 2.76
CA PRO A 51 -17.79 -8.72 2.73
C PRO A 51 -19.05 -9.06 3.53
N SER A 52 -20.13 -9.38 2.82
CA SER A 52 -21.39 -9.92 3.35
C SER A 52 -21.23 -11.27 4.08
N PHE A 53 -20.01 -11.66 4.42
CA PHE A 53 -19.69 -12.92 5.08
C PHE A 53 -19.85 -12.91 6.60
N LEU A 54 -20.33 -11.81 7.19
CA LEU A 54 -20.61 -11.71 8.64
C LEU A 54 -22.11 -11.68 8.97
N GLN A 55 -22.96 -12.08 8.02
CA GLN A 55 -24.40 -12.33 8.24
C GLN A 55 -24.82 -13.55 7.43
N ASP A 56 -24.51 -14.75 7.92
CA ASP A 56 -25.56 -15.64 8.44
C ASP A 56 -24.93 -16.90 9.02
N SER A 57 -25.54 -17.34 10.12
CA SER A 57 -25.14 -18.50 10.89
C SER A 57 -25.48 -19.79 10.13
N GLY A 58 -24.51 -20.70 10.04
CA GLY A 58 -24.76 -22.13 9.93
C GLY A 58 -25.13 -22.68 8.54
N SER A 59 -24.14 -23.08 7.76
CA SER A 59 -24.31 -24.25 6.88
C SER A 59 -22.95 -24.83 6.48
N GLY A 60 -22.78 -26.12 6.76
CA GLY A 60 -21.51 -26.83 6.66
C GLY A 60 -21.04 -27.15 5.24
N ARG A 61 -19.92 -27.90 5.23
CA ARG A 61 -19.27 -28.63 4.11
C ARG A 61 -18.09 -27.91 3.43
N THR A 62 -16.92 -28.16 4.01
CA THR A 62 -15.71 -28.68 3.33
C THR A 62 -15.32 -28.13 1.94
N ARG A 63 -14.19 -27.40 1.85
CA ARG A 63 -13.22 -27.60 0.74
C ARG A 63 -11.81 -27.02 0.99
N ARG A 64 -10.91 -27.92 1.37
CA ARG A 64 -9.48 -28.07 1.04
C ARG A 64 -8.64 -26.80 0.80
N LEU A 65 -7.78 -26.51 1.79
CA LEU A 65 -6.49 -25.84 1.59
C LEU A 65 -5.62 -26.62 0.59
N ARG A 66 -5.10 -25.95 -0.43
CA ARG A 66 -3.91 -26.39 -1.14
C ARG A 66 -2.82 -25.34 -0.94
N HIS A 67 -1.95 -25.63 0.02
CA HIS A 67 -0.64 -25.01 0.13
C HIS A 67 0.19 -25.40 -1.10
N PHE A 68 0.61 -24.43 -1.90
CA PHE A 68 1.77 -24.60 -2.77
C PHE A 68 2.91 -23.80 -2.14
N ALA A 69 3.69 -24.48 -1.30
CA ALA A 69 5.02 -24.03 -0.93
C ALA A 69 5.98 -24.43 -2.05
N LYS A 70 6.64 -23.46 -2.69
CA LYS A 70 7.83 -23.70 -3.50
C LYS A 70 9.04 -23.41 -2.61
N PRO A 71 9.84 -24.40 -2.19
CA PRO A 71 11.12 -24.14 -1.56
C PRO A 71 12.12 -23.64 -2.61
N PHE A 72 12.89 -22.65 -2.17
CA PHE A 72 14.11 -22.10 -2.75
C PHE A 72 15.26 -23.13 -2.66
N VAL A 73 16.41 -22.85 -3.32
CA VAL A 73 17.71 -23.57 -3.30
C VAL A 73 17.88 -24.56 -4.48
N GLU A 74 18.94 -24.63 -5.32
CA GLU A 74 20.34 -24.19 -5.25
C GLU A 74 20.97 -24.00 -6.64
N ALA A 75 22.15 -23.38 -6.66
CA ALA A 75 22.97 -23.00 -7.81
C ALA A 75 23.66 -24.17 -8.54
N CYS A 76 23.90 -23.99 -9.85
CA CYS A 76 25.00 -24.62 -10.57
C CYS A 76 25.65 -23.56 -11.48
N ALA A 77 26.78 -23.01 -11.02
CA ALA A 77 27.75 -22.37 -11.90
C ALA A 77 28.57 -23.48 -12.57
N SER A 78 28.58 -23.53 -13.90
CA SER A 78 29.50 -24.35 -14.69
C SER A 78 30.73 -23.52 -15.05
N TRP A 79 31.89 -24.15 -14.90
CA TRP A 79 33.24 -23.63 -15.13
C TRP A 79 33.53 -23.37 -16.61
#